data_AF-A0A7Y3TQE1-F1
#
_entry.id   AF-A0A7Y3TQE1-F1
#
_cell.length_a   1.000
_cell.length_b   1.000
_cell.length_c   1.000
_cell.angle_alpha   90.00
_cell.angle_beta   90.00
_cell.angle_gamma   90.00
#
_symmetry.space_group_name_H-M   'P 1'
#
loop_
_entity.id
_entity.type
_entity.pdbx_description
1 polymer ?
#
loop_
_entity_poly.entity_id
_entity_poly.type
_entity_poly.pdbx_seq_one_letter_code
_entity_poly.pdbx_strand_id
1 'polypeptide(L)' 'MSYGKRLQSWAVIRLLKDMQRITICRFRKESDAAGYAKALRQLTPDGKFLVIFDPPTPTIVGALEDLQAVDELKRS' A
#
# COMPACT_ATOMS: atom_id res chain seq x y z
N MET A 1 16.14 -6.03 -0.91
CA MET A 1 14.83 -5.34 -0.85
C MET A 1 14.97 -4.09 0.01
N SER A 2 14.67 -2.88 -0.49
CA SER A 2 14.80 -1.70 0.37
C SER A 2 13.62 -1.61 1.35
N TYR A 3 13.95 -1.57 2.64
CA TYR A 3 13.02 -1.44 3.75
C TYR A 3 11.91 -0.39 3.51
N GLY A 4 12.23 0.70 2.81
CA GLY A 4 11.28 1.76 2.46
C GLY A 4 10.02 1.31 1.71
N LYS A 5 10.09 0.27 0.86
CA LYS A 5 8.89 -0.27 0.19
C LYS A 5 7.94 -0.98 1.16
N ARG A 6 8.45 -1.48 2.29
CA ARG A 6 7.62 -2.15 3.33
C ARG A 6 6.78 -1.18 4.14
N LEU A 7 7.15 0.10 4.17
CA LEU A 7 6.47 1.12 4.97
C LEU A 7 5.37 1.87 4.21
N GLN A 8 5.24 1.69 2.90
CA GLN A 8 4.21 2.37 2.11
C GLN A 8 2.94 1.53 2.01
N SER A 9 2.30 1.31 3.17
CA SER A 9 1.13 0.45 3.29
C SER A 9 -0.20 1.14 2.95
N TRP A 10 -0.21 2.43 2.64
CA TRP A 10 -1.44 3.14 2.27
C TRP A 10 -1.43 3.45 0.78
N ALA A 11 -2.50 3.10 0.06
CA ALA A 11 -2.61 3.34 -1.37
C ALA A 11 -3.84 4.18 -1.71
N VAL A 12 -3.69 5.10 -2.65
CA VAL A 12 -4.82 5.82 -3.26
C VAL A 12 -5.14 5.17 -4.59
N ILE A 13 -6.38 4.71 -4.74
CA ILE A 13 -6.87 3.99 -5.92
C ILE A 13 -7.94 4.82 -6.64
N ARG A 14 -7.86 4.86 -7.97
CA ARG A 14 -8.96 5.31 -8.83
C ARG A 14 -9.80 4.12 -9.25
N LEU A 15 -11.11 4.22 -9.07
CA LEU A 15 -12.07 3.31 -9.68
C LEU A 15 -12.47 3.87 -11.05
N LEU A 16 -12.41 3.01 -12.06
CA LEU A 16 -12.81 3.29 -13.43
C LEU A 16 -14.14 2.57 -13.74
N LYS A 17 -14.59 2.72 -14.99
CA LYS A 17 -15.70 1.92 -15.52
C LYS A 17 -15.32 0.43 -15.54
N ASP A 18 -16.33 -0.42 -15.65
CA ASP A 18 -16.17 -1.87 -15.79
C ASP A 18 -15.39 -2.53 -14.63
N MET A 19 -15.58 -2.00 -13.42
CA MET A 19 -14.94 -2.49 -12.19
C MET A 19 -13.40 -2.47 -12.22
N GLN A 20 -12.81 -1.70 -13.13
CA GLN A 20 -11.36 -1.56 -13.20
C GLN A 20 -10.85 -0.64 -12.08
N ARG A 21 -9.65 -0.94 -11.58
CA ARG A 21 -9.00 -0.19 -10.50
C ARG A 21 -7.54 0.06 -10.83
N ILE A 22 -7.08 1.28 -10.57
CA ILE A 22 -5.68 1.68 -10.79
C ILE A 22 -5.14 2.30 -9.51
N THR A 23 -4.00 1.81 -9.04
CA THR A 23 -3.24 2.44 -7.95
C THR A 23 -2.54 3.68 -8.49
N ILE A 24 -2.88 4.85 -7.95
CA ILE A 24 -2.30 6.13 -8.36
C ILE A 24 -0.97 6.36 -7.65
N CYS A 25 -0.96 6.19 -6.33
CA CYS A 25 0.20 6.47 -5.49
C CYS A 25 0.13 5.69 -4.18
N ARG A 26 1.28 5.47 -3.56
CA ARG A 26 1.42 4.85 -2.24
C ARG A 26 2.08 5.80 -1.25
N PHE A 27 1.61 5.75 -0.01
CA PHE A 27 1.98 6.62 1.09
C PHE A 27 2.34 5.78 2.31
N ARG A 28 3.17 6.35 3.16
CA ARG A 28 3.52 5.76 4.46
C ARG A 28 2.45 5.99 5.52
N LYS A 29 1.75 7.13 5.46
CA LYS A 29 0.74 7.54 6.43
C LYS A 29 -0.63 7.61 5.77
N GLU A 30 -1.66 7.24 6.52
CA GLU A 30 -3.05 7.35 6.09
C GLU A 30 -3.44 8.81 5.80
N SER A 31 -3.02 9.73 6.67
CA SER A 31 -3.33 11.17 6.56
C SER A 31 -2.89 11.76 5.22
N ASP A 32 -1.71 11.36 4.74
CA ASP A 32 -1.13 11.86 3.50
C ASP A 32 -1.92 11.31 2.30
N ALA A 33 -2.27 10.02 2.34
CA ALA A 33 -3.13 9.39 1.33
C ALA A 33 -4.53 10.03 1.29
N ALA A 34 -5.13 10.29 2.46
CA ALA A 34 -6.43 10.92 2.57
C ALA A 34 -6.42 12.38 2.08
N GLY A 35 -5.39 13.15 2.42
CA GLY A 35 -5.20 14.52 1.92
C GLY A 35 -5.07 14.54 0.39
N TYR A 36 -4.27 13.63 -0.16
CA TYR A 36 -4.11 13.50 -1.61
C TYR A 36 -5.42 13.09 -2.31
N ALA A 37 -6.16 12.11 -1.77
CA ALA A 37 -7.45 11.71 -2.30
C ALA A 37 -8.48 12.85 -2.26
N LYS A 38 -8.46 13.69 -1.22
CA LYS A 38 -9.32 14.88 -1.13
C LYS A 38 -9.00 15.87 -2.25
N ALA A 39 -7.72 16.15 -2.49
CA ALA A 39 -7.30 17.02 -3.59
C ALA A 39 -7.73 16.45 -4.96
N LEU A 40 -7.59 15.14 -5.18
CA LEU A 40 -8.04 14.48 -6.41
C LEU A 40 -9.55 14.59 -6.64
N ARG A 41 -10.36 14.46 -5.58
CA ARG A 41 -11.82 14.64 -5.68
C ARG A 41 -12.21 16.08 -6.04
N GLN A 42 -11.42 17.06 -5.60
CA GLN A 42 -11.64 18.47 -5.97
C GLN A 42 -11.26 18.75 -7.43
N LEU A 43 -10.19 18.14 -7.92
CA LEU A 43 -9.72 18.28 -9.30
C LEU A 43 -10.55 17.48 -10.31
N THR A 44 -11.15 16.37 -9.88
CA THR A 44 -11.97 15.50 -10.74
C THR A 44 -13.18 15.01 -9.95
N PRO A 45 -14.27 15.80 -9.91
CA PRO A 45 -15.47 15.47 -9.12
C PRO A 45 -16.12 14.15 -9.52
N ASP A 46 -16.09 13.80 -10.81
CA ASP A 46 -16.63 12.54 -11.34
C ASP A 46 -15.75 11.32 -11.00
N GLY A 47 -14.52 11.57 -10.52
CA GLY A 47 -13.56 10.54 -10.18
C GLY A 47 -13.90 9.87 -8.85
N LYS A 48 -13.99 8.54 -8.87
CA LYS A 48 -14.11 7.74 -7.65
C LYS A 48 -12.73 7.37 -7.12
N PHE A 49 -12.38 7.92 -5.96
CA PHE A 49 -11.08 7.69 -5.32
C PHE A 49 -11.24 7.04 -3.96
N LEU A 50 -10.50 5.95 -3.73
CA LEU A 50 -10.45 5.21 -2.46
C LEU A 50 -9.06 5.32 -1.83
N VAL A 51 -9.03 5.36 -0.51
CA VAL A 51 -7.82 5.16 0.28
C VAL A 51 -7.94 3.77 0.89
N ILE A 52 -6.94 2.93 0.67
CA ILE A 52 -6.92 1.57 1.21
C ILE A 52 -5.60 1.30 1.92
N PHE A 53 -5.66 0.41 2.91
CA PHE A 53 -4.48 -0.21 3.48
C PHE A 53 -4.09 -1.42 2.62
N ASP A 54 -2.94 -1.34 1.96
CA ASP A 54 -2.32 -2.33 1.07
C ASP A 54 -0.91 -2.64 1.60
N PRO A 55 -0.80 -3.47 2.67
CA PRO A 55 0.50 -3.84 3.18
C PRO A 55 1.24 -4.71 2.15
N PRO A 56 2.57 -4.62 2.07
CA PRO A 56 3.33 -5.46 1.16
C PRO A 56 3.07 -6.92 1.51
N THR A 57 2.54 -7.67 0.55
CA THR A 57 2.42 -9.11 0.69
C THR A 57 3.82 -9.68 0.84
N PRO A 58 4.11 -10.48 1.87
CA PRO A 58 5.39 -11.15 1.96
C PRO A 58 5.52 -12.02 0.71
N THR A 59 6.45 -11.65 -0.18
CA THR A 59 6.81 -12.51 -1.30
C THR A 59 7.29 -13.83 -0.73
N ILE A 60 7.07 -14.96 -1.40
CA ILE A 60 7.51 -16.29 -0.91
C ILE A 60 8.97 -16.24 -0.43
N VAL A 61 9.83 -15.52 -1.16
CA VAL A 61 11.23 -15.25 -0.76
C VAL A 61 11.33 -14.51 0.58
N GLY A 62 10.61 -13.40 0.75
CA GLY A 62 10.60 -12.64 2.01
C GLY A 62 9.92 -13.38 3.17
N ALA A 63 8.92 -14.22 2.90
CA ALA A 63 8.29 -15.07 3.91
C ALA A 63 9.24 -16.16 4.42
N LEU A 64 10.05 -16.74 3.53
CA LEU A 64 11.07 -17.73 3.90
C LEU A 64 12.21 -17.07 4.68
N GLU A 65 12.66 -15.89 4.28
CA GLU A 65 13.65 -15.09 5.02
C GLU A 65 13.15 -14.73 6.42
N ASP A 66 11.90 -14.26 6.54
CA ASP A 66 11.30 -13.90 7.84
C ASP A 66 11.11 -15.16 8.73
N LEU A 67 10.78 -16.32 8.16
CA LEU A 67 10.67 -17.59 8.91
C LEU A 67 12.03 -18.10 9.41
N GLN A 68 13.09 -17.97 8.62
CA GLN A 68 14.46 -18.32 9.03
C GLN A 68 14.95 -17.42 10.18
N ALA A 69 14.69 -16.11 10.10
CA ALA A 69 15.07 -15.16 11.15
C ALA A 69 14.36 -15.44 12.49
N VAL A 70 13.12 -15.92 12.45
CA VAL A 70 12.37 -16.31 13.66
C VAL A 70 12.89 -17.61 14.29
N ASP A 71 13.41 -18.55 13.50
CA ASP A 71 14.01 -19.80 14.00
C ASP A 71 15.37 -19.54 14.68
N GLU A 72 16.18 -18.63 14.14
CA GLU A 72 17.46 -18.22 14.74
C GLU A 72 17.26 -17.53 16.10
N LEU A 73 16.22 -16.69 16.22
CA LEU A 73 15.88 -15.98 17.46
C LEU A 73 15.40 -16.91 18.60
N LYS A 74 14.95 -18.12 18.26
CA LYS A 74 14.55 -19.14 19.25
C LYS A 74 15.70 -20.07 19.66
N ARG A 75 16.84 -20.02 18.96
CA ARG A 75 18.04 -20.82 19.24
C ARG A 75 19.09 -20.09 20.11
N SER A 76 18.94 -18.78 20.34
CA SER A 76 19.74 -17.98 21.28
C SER A 76 19.09 -17.88 22.65
#